data_AF-A0A1N6FBL4-F1
#
_entry.id   AF-A0A1N6FBL4-F1
#
_cell.length_a   1.000
_cell.length_b   1.000
_cell.length_c   1.000
_cell.angle_alpha   90.00
_cell.angle_beta   90.00
_cell.angle_gamma   90.00
#
_symmetry.space_group_name_H-M   'P 1'
#
loop_
_entity.id
_entity.type
_entity.pdbx_description
1 polymer ?
#
loop_
_entity_poly.entity_id
_entity_poly.type
_entity_poly.pdbx_seq_one_letter_code
_entity_poly.pdbx_strand_id
1 'polypeptide(L)'
;MAIIFDDSKSINDYLKKPESHPESFASLCKRQATGLKLVSDEMEQDRKEQEEMAKLRKMSYERKYKLFFENIDLIMRHRDEILSTPRYANIDAHYALGGGGCYIGPISTSRRYSFAGTLVNINLKLGALLELWDTDTFRVGCKCGGTAVIRYFSGSPLSGASVAAAACPKCKEVLHGIRSRSFGDYMGTMLTKLAENTEKVIKDIIAKWTLAEAECVKKNAEGKFSRSCRPGGEIRGEEPACSLETMINELRLKEFGAD
;
A
#
# COMPACT_ATOMS: atom_id res chain seq x y z
N MET A 1 -19.25 -4.75 33.08
CA MET A 1 -20.05 -5.97 32.84
C MET A 1 -19.80 -6.39 31.41
N ALA A 2 -19.00 -7.43 31.18
CA ALA A 2 -18.67 -7.88 29.83
C ALA A 2 -19.75 -8.86 29.34
N ILE A 3 -20.30 -8.63 28.15
CA ILE A 3 -21.20 -9.57 27.50
C ILE A 3 -20.32 -10.51 26.66
N ILE A 4 -20.24 -11.78 27.06
CA ILE A 4 -19.51 -12.83 26.34
C ILE A 4 -20.51 -13.62 25.52
N PHE A 5 -20.33 -13.66 24.20
CA PHE A 5 -21.10 -14.53 23.31
C PHE A 5 -20.32 -15.82 23.06
N ASP A 6 -21.01 -16.95 23.24
CA ASP A 6 -20.53 -18.31 22.97
C ASP A 6 -21.14 -18.78 21.64
N ASP A 7 -20.28 -18.97 20.65
CA ASP A 7 -20.62 -19.23 19.24
C ASP A 7 -21.26 -20.60 19.00
N SER A 8 -21.30 -21.48 20.02
CA SER A 8 -22.01 -22.76 19.95
C SER A 8 -23.53 -22.65 20.13
N LYS A 9 -24.03 -21.46 20.47
CA LYS A 9 -25.45 -21.21 20.77
C LYS A 9 -26.07 -20.29 19.73
N SER A 10 -27.31 -20.57 19.34
CA SER A 10 -28.03 -19.69 18.41
C SER A 10 -28.39 -18.38 19.12
N ILE A 11 -28.49 -17.28 18.37
CA ILE A 11 -28.96 -15.98 18.89
C ILE A 11 -30.30 -16.12 19.63
N ASN A 12 -31.16 -17.04 19.19
CA ASN A 12 -32.45 -17.29 19.82
C ASN A 12 -32.34 -17.90 21.22
N ASP A 13 -31.24 -18.57 21.55
CA ASP A 13 -31.01 -19.15 22.88
C ASP A 13 -30.58 -18.09 23.90
N TYR A 14 -29.96 -17.00 23.44
CA TYR A 14 -29.65 -15.84 24.27
C TYR A 14 -30.87 -15.00 24.60
N LEU A 15 -31.83 -14.91 23.66
CA LEU A 15 -33.08 -14.15 23.82
C LEU A 15 -34.09 -14.83 24.76
N LYS A 16 -33.89 -16.11 25.09
CA LYS A 16 -34.78 -16.92 25.95
C LYS A 16 -34.38 -16.96 27.43
N LYS A 17 -33.29 -16.31 27.83
CA LYS A 17 -32.88 -16.31 29.25
C LYS A 17 -33.83 -15.41 30.08
N PRO A 18 -34.29 -15.85 31.26
CA PRO A 18 -35.24 -15.09 32.08
C PRO A 18 -34.68 -13.76 32.59
N GLU A 19 -33.35 -13.57 32.58
CA GLU A 19 -32.68 -12.32 32.97
C GLU A 19 -32.26 -11.43 31.79
N SER A 20 -32.45 -11.88 30.54
CA SER A 20 -32.20 -11.03 29.36
C SER A 20 -33.48 -10.30 28.98
N HIS A 21 -33.80 -9.21 29.66
CA HIS A 21 -34.78 -8.27 29.15
C HIS A 21 -34.15 -7.51 27.97
N PRO A 22 -34.68 -7.61 26.74
CA PRO A 22 -34.25 -6.76 25.65
C PRO A 22 -34.56 -5.31 26.05
N GLU A 23 -33.52 -4.51 26.28
CA GLU A 23 -33.68 -3.09 26.54
C GLU A 23 -34.30 -2.43 25.30
N SER A 24 -35.39 -1.69 25.48
CA SER A 24 -35.97 -0.94 24.37
C SER A 24 -35.05 0.22 24.00
N PHE A 25 -35.01 0.59 22.71
CA PHE A 25 -34.21 1.72 22.23
C PHE A 25 -34.51 3.02 23.01
N ALA A 26 -35.77 3.22 23.42
CA ALA A 26 -36.17 4.37 24.25
C ALA A 26 -35.53 4.37 25.66
N SER A 27 -35.33 3.19 26.27
CA SER A 27 -34.66 3.05 27.56
C SER A 27 -33.16 3.32 27.43
N LEU A 28 -32.53 2.81 26.37
CA LEU A 28 -31.14 3.09 26.02
C LEU A 28 -30.92 4.59 25.81
N CYS A 29 -31.77 5.27 25.04
CA CYS A 29 -31.68 6.72 24.82
C CYS A 29 -31.81 7.52 26.11
N LYS A 30 -32.71 7.13 27.03
CA LYS A 30 -32.82 7.78 28.35
C LYS A 30 -31.54 7.60 29.16
N ARG A 31 -30.92 6.43 29.12
CA ARG A 31 -29.64 6.18 29.82
C ARG A 31 -28.48 6.94 29.22
N GLN A 32 -28.43 7.07 27.90
CA GLN A 32 -27.48 7.96 27.22
C GLN A 32 -27.67 9.41 27.65
N ALA A 33 -28.92 9.89 27.72
CA ALA A 33 -29.24 11.24 28.21
C ALA A 33 -28.83 11.45 29.68
N THR A 34 -28.80 10.40 30.50
CA THR A 34 -28.28 10.43 31.88
C THR A 34 -26.78 10.12 32.01
N GLY A 35 -26.03 10.08 30.89
CA GLY A 35 -24.57 9.99 30.92
C GLY A 35 -23.97 8.59 30.66
N LEU A 36 -24.76 7.61 30.20
CA LEU A 36 -24.21 6.33 29.73
C LEU A 36 -23.36 6.57 28.46
N LYS A 37 -22.04 6.43 28.60
CA LYS A 37 -21.12 6.40 27.46
C LYS A 37 -21.17 5.02 26.80
N LEU A 38 -21.58 4.98 25.52
CA LEU A 38 -21.55 3.75 24.71
C LEU A 38 -20.14 3.42 24.20
N VAL A 39 -19.22 4.39 24.28
CA VAL A 39 -17.82 4.24 23.89
C VAL A 39 -17.00 4.49 25.15
N SER A 40 -16.17 3.53 25.54
CA SER A 40 -15.26 3.71 26.68
C SER A 40 -14.24 4.80 26.37
N ASP A 41 -13.72 5.46 27.40
CA ASP A 41 -12.67 6.47 27.26
C ASP A 41 -11.40 5.90 26.57
N GLU A 42 -11.10 4.61 26.78
CA GLU A 42 -10.03 3.87 26.06
C GLU A 42 -10.28 3.82 24.55
N MET A 43 -11.47 3.39 24.11
CA MET A 43 -11.85 3.42 22.69
C MET A 43 -11.82 4.83 22.07
N GLU A 44 -12.16 5.87 22.84
CA GLU A 44 -12.04 7.25 22.36
C GLU A 44 -10.58 7.68 22.21
N GLN A 45 -9.73 7.29 23.16
CA GLN A 45 -8.29 7.52 23.10
C GLN A 45 -7.66 6.78 21.92
N ASP A 46 -7.95 5.49 21.74
CA ASP A 46 -7.48 4.69 20.61
C ASP A 46 -7.88 5.33 19.26
N ARG A 47 -9.11 5.84 19.17
CA ARG A 47 -9.57 6.54 17.96
C ARG A 47 -8.76 7.82 17.71
N LYS A 48 -8.49 8.63 18.76
CA LYS A 48 -7.66 9.84 18.63
C LYS A 48 -6.23 9.49 18.19
N GLU A 49 -5.62 8.47 18.80
CA GLU A 49 -4.29 8.00 18.43
C GLU A 49 -4.27 7.49 16.98
N GLN A 50 -5.28 6.74 16.55
CA GLN A 50 -5.42 6.29 15.17
C GLN A 50 -5.57 7.47 14.19
N GLU A 51 -6.36 8.49 14.55
CA GLU A 51 -6.54 9.70 13.75
C GLU A 51 -5.24 10.51 13.62
N GLU A 52 -4.48 10.68 14.70
CA GLU A 52 -3.17 11.34 14.68
C GLU A 52 -2.17 10.56 13.83
N MET A 53 -2.10 9.24 14.00
CA MET A 53 -1.27 8.38 13.17
C MET A 53 -1.69 8.39 11.70
N ALA A 54 -2.98 8.56 11.40
CA ALA A 54 -3.46 8.72 10.03
C ALA A 54 -3.05 10.09 9.44
N LYS A 55 -3.12 11.17 10.24
CA LYS A 55 -2.66 12.51 9.84
C LYS A 55 -1.17 12.52 9.50
N LEU A 56 -0.33 11.96 10.37
CA LEU A 56 1.12 11.88 10.13
C LEU A 56 1.44 11.06 8.87
N ARG A 57 0.74 9.93 8.66
CA ARG A 57 0.87 9.13 7.44
C ARG A 57 0.47 9.93 6.20
N LYS A 58 -0.62 10.67 6.26
CA LYS A 58 -1.09 11.52 5.16
C LYS A 58 -0.07 12.60 4.81
N MET A 59 0.48 13.31 5.80
CA MET A 59 1.52 14.33 5.57
C MET A 59 2.78 13.73 4.93
N SER A 60 3.22 12.55 5.39
CA SER A 60 4.35 11.84 4.80
C SER A 60 4.07 11.43 3.34
N TYR A 61 2.85 10.95 3.06
CA TYR A 61 2.43 10.58 1.71
C TYR A 61 2.39 11.79 0.77
N GLU A 62 1.83 12.91 1.22
CA GLU A 62 1.78 14.15 0.44
C GLU A 62 3.19 14.68 0.11
N ARG A 63 4.11 14.64 1.10
CA ARG A 63 5.52 14.99 0.87
C ARG A 63 6.17 14.12 -0.20
N LYS A 64 6.03 12.79 -0.09
CA LYS A 64 6.62 11.84 -1.05
C LYS A 64 5.98 11.97 -2.43
N TYR A 65 4.67 12.14 -2.48
CA TYR A 65 3.93 12.39 -3.70
C TYR A 65 4.42 13.64 -4.42
N LYS A 66 4.56 14.76 -3.69
CA LYS A 66 5.08 16.01 -4.24
C LYS A 66 6.50 15.84 -4.76
N LEU A 67 7.40 15.26 -3.95
CA LEU A 67 8.77 14.98 -4.34
C LEU A 67 8.85 14.12 -5.62
N PHE A 68 8.01 13.09 -5.73
CA PHE A 68 7.94 12.23 -6.89
C PHE A 68 7.56 12.99 -8.16
N PHE A 69 6.43 13.71 -8.13
CA PHE A 69 5.93 14.40 -9.31
C PHE A 69 6.70 15.68 -9.67
N GLU A 70 7.41 16.30 -8.73
CA GLU A 70 8.36 17.37 -9.03
C GLU A 70 9.60 16.87 -9.80
N ASN A 71 9.96 15.59 -9.63
CA ASN A 71 11.13 14.95 -10.25
C ASN A 71 10.75 13.87 -11.27
N ILE A 72 9.50 13.85 -11.72
CA ILE A 72 9.02 12.81 -12.64
C ILE A 72 9.78 12.85 -13.98
N ASP A 73 10.26 14.02 -14.40
CA ASP A 73 11.12 14.18 -15.57
C ASP A 73 12.44 13.43 -15.43
N LEU A 74 13.12 13.59 -14.29
CA LEU A 74 14.36 12.88 -13.97
C LEU A 74 14.11 11.37 -13.87
N ILE A 75 13.06 10.97 -13.15
CA ILE A 75 12.70 9.55 -12.98
C ILE A 75 12.43 8.88 -14.33
N MET A 76 11.69 9.56 -15.22
CA MET A 76 11.36 9.00 -16.53
C MET A 76 12.56 8.98 -17.48
N ARG A 77 13.49 9.94 -17.38
CA ARG A 77 14.74 9.94 -18.17
C ARG A 77 15.68 8.80 -17.76
N HIS A 78 15.78 8.50 -16.47
CA HIS A 78 16.59 7.40 -15.94
C HIS A 78 15.82 6.08 -15.75
N ARG A 79 14.70 5.90 -16.46
CA ARG A 79 13.81 4.75 -16.28
C ARG A 79 14.56 3.42 -16.37
N ASP A 80 15.37 3.23 -17.40
CA ASP A 80 16.03 1.93 -17.65
C ASP A 80 17.12 1.63 -16.61
N GLU A 81 17.78 2.68 -16.11
CA GLU A 81 18.72 2.58 -14.98
C GLU A 81 17.98 2.20 -13.68
N ILE A 82 16.83 2.82 -13.41
CA ILE A 82 16.01 2.52 -12.24
C ILE A 82 15.50 1.07 -12.29
N LEU A 83 15.09 0.59 -13.47
CA LEU A 83 14.61 -0.79 -13.65
C LEU A 83 15.73 -1.82 -13.52
N SER A 84 16.93 -1.50 -13.98
CA SER A 84 18.10 -2.41 -13.91
C SER A 84 18.79 -2.40 -12.54
N THR A 85 18.50 -1.42 -11.68
CA THR A 85 19.11 -1.30 -10.34
C THR A 85 18.12 -1.79 -9.26
N PRO A 86 18.32 -2.99 -8.66
CA PRO A 86 17.38 -3.55 -7.67
C PRO A 86 17.08 -2.61 -6.50
N ARG A 87 18.10 -1.90 -6.00
CA ARG A 87 17.98 -0.89 -4.94
C ARG A 87 16.96 0.21 -5.26
N TYR A 88 16.91 0.67 -6.51
CA TYR A 88 15.97 1.71 -6.96
C TYR A 88 14.60 1.13 -7.32
N ALA A 89 14.58 0.00 -8.03
CA ALA A 89 13.35 -0.66 -8.43
C ALA A 89 12.46 -1.03 -7.23
N ASN A 90 13.06 -1.34 -6.07
CA ASN A 90 12.38 -1.75 -4.84
C ASN A 90 11.91 -0.61 -3.92
N ILE A 91 12.10 0.65 -4.31
CA ILE A 91 11.57 1.81 -3.58
C ILE A 91 10.04 1.75 -3.57
N ASP A 92 9.41 2.00 -2.42
CA ASP A 92 7.95 2.09 -2.33
C ASP A 92 7.41 3.30 -3.10
N ALA A 93 6.43 3.05 -3.98
CA ALA A 93 5.81 4.05 -4.84
C ALA A 93 4.27 3.95 -4.84
N HIS A 94 3.67 3.29 -3.84
CA HIS A 94 2.22 3.10 -3.72
C HIS A 94 1.42 4.40 -3.62
N TYR A 95 2.06 5.50 -3.21
CA TYR A 95 1.46 6.83 -3.17
C TYR A 95 1.38 7.51 -4.54
N ALA A 96 2.16 7.09 -5.54
CA ALA A 96 2.25 7.76 -6.83
C ALA A 96 1.09 7.42 -7.79
N LEU A 97 0.31 6.37 -7.49
CA LEU A 97 -0.90 6.00 -8.21
C LEU A 97 -2.09 5.98 -7.26
N GLY A 98 -3.06 6.85 -7.51
CA GLY A 98 -4.30 6.93 -6.75
C GLY A 98 -5.52 6.49 -7.57
N GLY A 99 -6.67 6.44 -6.91
CA GLY A 99 -7.92 6.14 -7.59
C GLY A 99 -8.97 5.53 -6.69
N GLY A 100 -10.11 5.19 -7.29
CA GLY A 100 -11.21 4.58 -6.58
C GLY A 100 -12.37 4.19 -7.49
N GLY A 101 -13.08 3.15 -7.12
CA GLY A 101 -14.32 2.79 -7.80
C GLY A 101 -15.55 3.16 -6.98
N CYS A 102 -16.64 3.52 -7.65
CA CYS A 102 -17.96 3.58 -7.05
C CYS A 102 -18.25 2.23 -6.35
N TYR A 103 -18.74 2.28 -5.12
CA TYR A 103 -19.11 1.12 -4.28
C TYR A 103 -17.97 0.21 -3.82
N ILE A 104 -16.76 0.34 -4.38
CA ILE A 104 -15.57 -0.44 -3.96
C ILE A 104 -14.53 0.40 -3.20
N GLY A 105 -14.69 1.73 -3.21
CA GLY A 105 -13.82 2.64 -2.46
C GLY A 105 -12.46 2.88 -3.12
N PRO A 106 -11.48 3.39 -2.37
CA PRO A 106 -10.15 3.68 -2.87
C PRO A 106 -9.43 2.42 -3.38
N ILE A 107 -8.64 2.60 -4.44
CA ILE A 107 -7.79 1.52 -4.94
C ILE A 107 -6.64 1.30 -3.97
N SER A 108 -6.44 0.04 -3.57
CA SER A 108 -5.29 -0.34 -2.75
C SER A 108 -4.11 -0.72 -3.64
N THR A 109 -3.06 0.11 -3.63
CA THR A 109 -1.74 -0.16 -4.21
C THR A 109 -0.81 -0.86 -3.22
N SER A 110 -1.40 -1.53 -2.24
CA SER A 110 -0.74 -2.20 -1.13
C SER A 110 -1.50 -3.48 -0.77
N ARG A 111 -0.79 -4.54 -0.39
CA ARG A 111 -1.34 -5.84 -0.02
C ARG A 111 -0.73 -6.32 1.29
N ARG A 112 -1.57 -6.75 2.22
CA ARG A 112 -1.12 -7.35 3.47
C ARG A 112 -1.04 -8.86 3.33
N TYR A 113 0.05 -9.42 3.82
CA TYR A 113 0.31 -10.85 3.87
C TYR A 113 0.72 -11.24 5.28
N SER A 114 0.43 -12.46 5.68
CA SER A 114 0.92 -13.05 6.93
C SER A 114 2.03 -14.03 6.61
N PHE A 115 3.24 -13.75 7.07
CA PHE A 115 4.39 -14.65 6.98
C PHE A 115 4.77 -15.10 8.38
N ALA A 116 4.61 -16.40 8.67
CA ALA A 116 4.95 -16.99 9.97
C ALA A 116 4.36 -16.21 11.16
N GLY A 117 3.10 -15.75 11.05
CA GLY A 117 2.42 -14.97 12.09
C GLY A 117 2.77 -13.48 12.11
N THR A 118 3.64 -13.00 11.22
CA THR A 118 3.98 -11.57 11.05
C THR A 118 3.20 -10.98 9.88
N LEU A 119 2.45 -9.91 10.14
CA LEU A 119 1.78 -9.16 9.09
C LEU A 119 2.78 -8.25 8.37
N VAL A 120 3.01 -8.52 7.09
CA VAL A 120 3.86 -7.73 6.21
C VAL A 120 2.99 -6.99 5.20
N ASN A 121 3.28 -5.71 5.00
CA ASN A 121 2.60 -4.91 4.00
C ASN A 121 3.50 -4.76 2.77
N ILE A 122 3.06 -5.30 1.63
CA ILE A 122 3.76 -5.23 0.35
C ILE A 122 3.14 -4.07 -0.44
N ASN A 123 3.94 -3.03 -0.66
CA ASN A 123 3.56 -1.84 -1.40
C ASN A 123 3.96 -1.98 -2.88
N LEU A 124 3.22 -1.32 -3.78
CA LEU A 124 3.63 -1.15 -5.16
C LEU A 124 5.03 -0.53 -5.22
N LYS A 125 5.96 -1.23 -5.88
CA LYS A 125 7.35 -0.80 -6.04
C LYS A 125 7.53 0.12 -7.24
N LEU A 126 8.55 0.96 -7.20
CA LEU A 126 8.88 1.92 -8.26
C LEU A 126 9.07 1.23 -9.62
N GLY A 127 9.81 0.13 -9.67
CA GLY A 127 10.02 -0.59 -10.93
C GLY A 127 8.70 -1.07 -11.55
N ALA A 128 7.80 -1.63 -10.74
CA ALA A 128 6.48 -2.07 -11.21
C ALA A 128 5.59 -0.90 -11.64
N LEU A 129 5.69 0.26 -10.99
CA LEU A 129 4.99 1.48 -11.43
C LEU A 129 5.50 1.96 -12.79
N LEU A 130 6.81 1.96 -13.02
CA LEU A 130 7.42 2.37 -14.28
C LEU A 130 7.09 1.39 -15.43
N GLU A 131 7.02 0.09 -15.14
CA GLU A 131 6.50 -0.91 -16.08
C GLU A 131 5.01 -0.69 -16.37
N LEU A 132 4.20 -0.39 -15.35
CA LEU A 132 2.77 -0.09 -15.52
C LEU A 132 2.57 1.13 -16.44
N TRP A 133 3.35 2.18 -16.25
CA TRP A 133 3.36 3.38 -17.10
C TRP A 133 3.92 3.16 -18.51
N ASP A 134 4.54 2.01 -18.77
CA ASP A 134 4.96 1.64 -20.13
C ASP A 134 3.80 1.08 -20.96
N THR A 135 2.71 0.67 -20.31
CA THR A 135 1.52 0.15 -20.99
C THR A 135 0.73 1.26 -21.70
N ASP A 136 0.14 0.91 -22.85
CA ASP A 136 -0.73 1.83 -23.59
C ASP A 136 -1.92 2.30 -22.74
N THR A 137 -2.39 1.49 -21.79
CA THR A 137 -3.48 1.84 -20.87
C THR A 137 -3.12 3.07 -20.03
N PHE A 138 -1.87 3.19 -19.59
CA PHE A 138 -1.42 4.24 -18.66
C PHE A 138 -0.71 5.41 -19.35
N ARG A 139 -0.74 5.47 -20.68
CA ARG A 139 -0.14 6.54 -21.48
C ARG A 139 -1.18 7.39 -22.18
N VAL A 140 -0.95 8.70 -22.23
CA VAL A 140 -1.76 9.64 -23.02
C VAL A 140 -0.86 10.71 -23.63
N GLY A 141 -1.20 11.16 -24.84
CA GLY A 141 -0.50 12.30 -25.46
C GLY A 141 -0.72 13.59 -24.68
N CYS A 142 0.33 14.38 -24.52
CA CYS A 142 0.28 15.72 -23.96
C CYS A 142 0.37 16.78 -25.07
N LYS A 143 -0.23 17.96 -24.85
CA LYS A 143 -0.20 19.09 -25.79
C LYS A 143 1.21 19.59 -26.10
N CYS A 144 2.19 19.37 -25.22
CA CYS A 144 3.60 19.70 -25.46
C CYS A 144 4.34 18.72 -26.38
N GLY A 145 3.63 17.74 -26.97
CA GLY A 145 4.19 16.67 -27.80
C GLY A 145 4.87 15.55 -27.00
N GLY A 146 4.84 15.60 -25.66
CA GLY A 146 5.33 14.53 -24.80
C GLY A 146 4.25 13.49 -24.47
N THR A 147 4.66 12.39 -23.84
CA THR A 147 3.74 11.36 -23.32
C THR A 147 3.52 11.58 -21.83
N ALA A 148 2.27 11.79 -21.42
CA ALA A 148 1.88 11.86 -20.03
C ALA A 148 1.46 10.48 -19.50
N VAL A 149 1.69 10.27 -18.19
CA VAL A 149 1.42 9.01 -17.50
C VAL A 149 0.26 9.14 -16.52
N ILE A 150 -0.62 8.15 -16.50
CA ILE A 150 -1.80 8.15 -15.62
C ILE A 150 -1.37 8.00 -14.16
N ARG A 151 -1.74 8.97 -13.32
CA ARG A 151 -1.45 9.00 -11.87
C ARG A 151 -2.68 8.82 -10.99
N TYR A 152 -3.86 8.93 -11.60
CA TYR A 152 -5.12 8.78 -10.90
C TYR A 152 -6.19 8.29 -11.87
N PHE A 153 -7.03 7.35 -11.45
CA PHE A 153 -8.25 7.01 -12.17
C PHE A 153 -9.38 6.65 -11.20
N SER A 154 -10.59 7.05 -11.54
CA SER A 154 -11.79 6.66 -10.81
C SER A 154 -12.91 6.30 -11.77
N GLY A 155 -13.91 5.55 -11.29
CA GLY A 155 -14.97 5.10 -12.16
C GLY A 155 -15.94 4.11 -11.54
N SER A 156 -16.77 3.52 -12.38
CA SER A 156 -17.75 2.51 -11.99
C SER A 156 -17.32 1.15 -12.56
N PRO A 157 -17.13 0.13 -11.70
CA PRO A 157 -16.89 -1.24 -12.19
C PRO A 157 -18.10 -1.82 -12.92
N LEU A 158 -19.33 -1.34 -12.62
CA LEU A 158 -20.56 -1.88 -13.21
C LEU A 158 -20.85 -1.32 -14.61
N SER A 159 -20.61 -0.03 -14.82
CA SER A 159 -20.88 0.62 -16.12
C SER A 159 -19.63 0.81 -16.97
N GLY A 160 -18.44 0.54 -16.43
CA GLY A 160 -17.16 0.81 -17.09
C GLY A 160 -16.81 2.30 -17.19
N ALA A 161 -17.71 3.20 -16.80
CA ALA A 161 -17.48 4.65 -16.83
C ALA A 161 -16.23 5.01 -16.02
N SER A 162 -15.35 5.83 -16.59
CA SER A 162 -14.11 6.23 -15.93
C SER A 162 -13.77 7.69 -16.18
N VAL A 163 -12.97 8.24 -15.26
CA VAL A 163 -12.26 9.50 -15.40
C VAL A 163 -10.86 9.34 -14.85
N ALA A 164 -9.86 9.77 -15.60
CA ALA A 164 -8.47 9.70 -15.19
C ALA A 164 -7.79 11.06 -15.26
N ALA A 165 -6.68 11.17 -14.52
CA ALA A 165 -5.75 12.28 -14.58
C ALA A 165 -4.33 11.76 -14.83
N ALA A 166 -3.58 12.50 -15.64
CA ALA A 166 -2.21 12.18 -16.03
C ALA A 166 -1.28 13.32 -15.67
N ALA A 167 -0.01 13.02 -15.40
CA ALA A 167 1.05 14.02 -15.31
C ALA A 167 2.00 13.86 -16.50
N CYS A 168 2.33 14.98 -17.15
CA CYS A 168 3.33 14.99 -18.21
C CYS A 168 4.72 15.13 -17.61
N PRO A 169 5.65 14.18 -17.83
CA PRO A 169 7.02 14.34 -17.36
C PRO A 169 7.74 15.53 -18.00
N LYS A 170 7.44 15.86 -19.26
CA LYS A 170 8.13 16.91 -20.01
C LYS A 170 7.75 18.32 -19.58
N CYS A 171 6.46 18.65 -19.54
CA CYS A 171 5.99 20.00 -19.20
C CYS A 171 5.45 20.12 -17.76
N LYS A 172 5.40 19.03 -17.00
CA LYS A 172 4.87 18.94 -15.63
C LYS A 172 3.39 19.32 -15.48
N GLU A 173 2.70 19.60 -16.58
CA GLU A 173 1.25 19.84 -16.56
C GLU A 173 0.48 18.57 -16.21
N VAL A 174 -0.62 18.77 -15.49
CA VAL A 174 -1.58 17.71 -15.17
C VAL A 174 -2.75 17.78 -16.15
N LEU A 175 -2.97 16.68 -16.85
CA LEU A 175 -4.14 16.47 -17.69
C LEU A 175 -5.27 15.88 -16.85
N HIS A 176 -6.48 16.42 -16.99
CA HIS A 176 -7.68 15.96 -16.28
C HIS A 176 -8.77 15.53 -17.26
N GLY A 177 -9.73 14.76 -16.78
CA GLY A 177 -10.93 14.43 -17.56
C GLY A 177 -10.70 13.39 -18.66
N ILE A 178 -9.67 12.54 -18.52
CA ILE A 178 -9.37 11.50 -19.52
C ILE A 178 -10.41 10.39 -19.41
N ARG A 179 -11.16 10.12 -20.49
CA ARG A 179 -12.24 9.11 -20.54
C ARG A 179 -12.06 8.07 -21.64
N SER A 180 -10.86 7.97 -22.22
CA SER A 180 -10.58 7.13 -23.39
C SER A 180 -10.57 5.62 -23.10
N ARG A 181 -10.65 5.21 -21.84
CA ARG A 181 -10.51 3.82 -21.39
C ARG A 181 -11.54 3.51 -20.32
N SER A 182 -11.94 2.25 -20.19
CA SER A 182 -12.89 1.86 -19.16
C SER A 182 -12.23 1.81 -17.79
N PHE A 183 -13.02 1.86 -16.72
CA PHE A 183 -12.52 1.65 -15.35
C PHE A 183 -11.89 0.26 -15.21
N GLY A 184 -12.48 -0.75 -15.86
CA GLY A 184 -11.99 -2.13 -15.90
C GLY A 184 -10.60 -2.25 -16.52
N ASP A 185 -10.29 -1.49 -17.58
CA ASP A 185 -8.98 -1.53 -18.23
C ASP A 185 -7.87 -1.03 -17.30
N TYR A 186 -8.10 0.12 -16.64
CA TYR A 186 -7.15 0.65 -15.67
C TYR A 186 -6.98 -0.29 -14.49
N MET A 187 -8.10 -0.75 -13.93
CA MET A 187 -8.10 -1.55 -12.72
C MET A 187 -7.49 -2.94 -12.95
N GLY A 188 -7.86 -3.60 -14.05
CA GLY A 188 -7.33 -4.90 -14.44
C GLY A 188 -5.82 -4.85 -14.67
N THR A 189 -5.35 -3.89 -15.48
CA THR A 189 -3.91 -3.74 -15.76
C THR A 189 -3.11 -3.46 -14.49
N MET A 190 -3.62 -2.57 -13.61
CA MET A 190 -2.97 -2.26 -12.33
C MET A 190 -2.94 -3.46 -11.39
N LEU A 191 -4.04 -4.20 -11.27
CA LEU A 191 -4.11 -5.39 -10.43
C LEU A 191 -3.14 -6.47 -10.89
N THR A 192 -3.05 -6.73 -12.19
CA THR A 192 -2.10 -7.69 -12.75
C THR A 192 -0.68 -7.29 -12.39
N LYS A 193 -0.31 -6.02 -12.58
CA LYS A 193 1.03 -5.53 -12.22
C LYS A 193 1.30 -5.57 -10.72
N LEU A 194 0.32 -5.28 -9.89
CA LEU A 194 0.45 -5.41 -8.43
C LEU A 194 0.63 -6.88 -8.01
N ALA A 195 -0.07 -7.81 -8.66
CA ALA A 195 0.07 -9.24 -8.41
C ALA A 195 1.47 -9.75 -8.80
N GLU A 196 1.96 -9.40 -9.99
CA GLU A 196 3.32 -9.71 -10.44
C GLU A 196 4.38 -9.14 -9.49
N ASN A 197 4.23 -7.88 -9.10
CA ASN A 197 5.12 -7.24 -8.14
C ASN A 197 5.14 -7.97 -6.80
N THR A 198 3.95 -8.32 -6.30
CA THR A 198 3.79 -9.04 -5.05
C THR A 198 4.45 -10.41 -5.12
N GLU A 199 4.22 -11.16 -6.20
CA GLU A 199 4.82 -12.48 -6.39
C GLU A 199 6.35 -12.42 -6.40
N LYS A 200 6.94 -11.41 -7.07
CA LYS A 200 8.40 -11.18 -7.04
C LYS A 200 8.92 -10.96 -5.61
N VAL A 201 8.26 -10.10 -4.83
CA VAL A 201 8.63 -9.84 -3.43
C VAL A 201 8.50 -11.10 -2.57
N ILE A 202 7.43 -11.86 -2.74
CA ILE A 202 7.21 -13.10 -1.99
C ILE A 202 8.29 -14.14 -2.30
N LYS A 203 8.63 -14.32 -3.59
CA LYS A 203 9.70 -15.23 -4.00
C LYS A 203 11.05 -14.84 -3.41
N ASP A 204 11.37 -13.55 -3.39
CA ASP A 204 12.59 -13.03 -2.76
C ASP A 204 12.62 -13.30 -1.24
N ILE A 205 11.50 -13.05 -0.54
CA ILE A 205 11.38 -13.33 0.89
C ILE A 205 11.55 -14.83 1.18
N ILE A 206 10.88 -15.70 0.40
CA ILE A 206 10.98 -17.16 0.56
C ILE A 206 12.42 -17.62 0.32
N ALA A 207 13.08 -17.14 -0.74
CA ALA A 207 14.46 -17.49 -1.04
C ALA A 207 15.40 -17.11 0.11
N LYS A 208 15.28 -15.88 0.63
CA LYS A 208 16.04 -15.40 1.79
C LYS A 208 15.76 -16.22 3.05
N TRP A 209 14.50 -16.57 3.27
CA TRP A 209 14.10 -17.40 4.39
C TRP A 209 14.71 -18.80 4.31
N THR A 210 14.66 -19.45 3.14
CA THR A 210 15.26 -20.77 2.92
C THR A 210 16.79 -20.77 3.12
N LEU A 211 17.47 -19.72 2.68
CA LEU A 211 18.91 -19.56 2.93
C LEU A 211 19.21 -19.40 4.43
N ALA A 212 18.45 -18.57 5.14
CA ALA A 212 18.59 -18.39 6.58
C ALA A 212 18.30 -19.69 7.37
N GLU A 213 17.30 -20.48 6.94
CA GLU A 213 17.04 -21.80 7.52
C GLU A 213 18.21 -22.76 7.32
N ALA A 214 18.78 -22.82 6.11
CA ALA A 214 19.93 -23.67 5.81
C ALA A 214 21.17 -23.27 6.63
N GLU A 215 21.45 -21.97 6.77
CA GLU A 215 22.53 -21.47 7.62
C GLU A 215 22.31 -21.83 9.09
N CYS A 216 21.08 -21.70 9.58
CA CYS A 216 20.74 -22.04 10.94
C CYS A 216 20.94 -23.55 11.22
N VAL A 217 20.49 -24.42 10.30
CA VAL A 217 20.74 -25.87 10.38
C VAL A 217 22.23 -26.17 10.42
N LYS A 218 23.04 -25.50 9.57
CA LYS A 218 24.49 -25.66 9.56
C LYS A 218 25.13 -25.24 10.89
N LYS A 219 24.78 -24.07 11.43
CA LYS A 219 25.28 -23.57 12.72
C LYS A 219 24.94 -24.52 13.88
N ASN A 220 23.75 -25.12 13.83
CA ASN A 220 23.33 -26.13 14.81
C ASN A 220 24.14 -27.43 14.71
N ALA A 221 24.42 -27.90 13.48
CA ALA A 221 25.24 -29.08 13.25
C ALA A 221 26.70 -28.89 13.71
N GLU A 222 27.23 -27.67 13.64
CA GLU A 222 28.57 -27.31 14.15
C GLU A 222 28.64 -27.18 15.69
N GLY A 223 27.57 -27.51 16.42
CA GLY A 223 27.50 -27.38 17.89
C GLY A 223 27.43 -25.92 18.38
N LYS A 224 27.34 -24.95 17.48
CA LYS A 224 27.16 -23.51 17.78
C LYS A 224 25.67 -23.18 17.93
N PHE A 225 24.92 -24.09 18.56
CA PHE A 225 23.48 -23.92 18.78
C PHE A 225 23.26 -22.74 19.73
N SER A 226 22.56 -21.71 19.28
CA SER A 226 21.98 -20.68 20.14
C SER A 226 20.46 -20.81 20.08
N ARG A 227 19.78 -20.70 21.23
CA ARG A 227 18.30 -20.58 21.30
C ARG A 227 17.75 -19.42 20.45
N SER A 228 18.62 -18.53 19.96
CA SER A 228 18.36 -17.40 19.07
C SER A 228 18.45 -17.72 17.57
N CYS A 229 18.71 -18.96 17.17
CA CYS A 229 18.71 -19.35 15.75
C CYS A 229 17.26 -19.36 15.20
N ARG A 230 16.72 -18.16 14.98
CA ARG A 230 15.44 -17.91 14.33
C ARG A 230 15.76 -17.43 12.92
N PRO A 231 15.29 -18.11 11.86
CA PRO A 231 15.61 -17.73 10.48
C PRO A 231 15.29 -16.25 10.19
N GLY A 232 14.21 -15.73 10.76
CA GLY A 232 13.82 -14.33 10.63
C GLY A 232 14.81 -13.30 11.23
N GLY A 233 15.69 -13.70 12.16
CA GLY A 233 16.72 -12.82 12.73
C GLY A 233 17.94 -12.62 11.81
N GLU A 234 18.11 -13.49 10.81
CA GLU A 234 19.24 -13.47 9.87
C GLU A 234 18.88 -12.85 8.52
N ILE A 235 17.60 -12.54 8.28
CA ILE A 235 17.15 -11.80 7.08
C ILE A 235 17.59 -10.34 7.22
N ARG A 236 18.83 -10.08 6.82
CA ARG A 236 19.35 -8.72 6.62
C ARG A 236 19.08 -8.33 5.17
N GLY A 237 18.56 -7.12 4.95
CA GLY A 237 18.58 -6.54 3.60
C GLY A 237 20.04 -6.35 3.19
N GLU A 238 20.48 -7.08 2.16
CA GLU A 238 21.87 -7.03 1.68
C GLU A 238 22.28 -5.64 1.16
N GLU A 239 21.30 -4.80 0.81
CA GLU A 239 21.51 -3.42 0.38
C GLU A 239 20.91 -2.41 1.38
N PRO A 240 21.58 -1.28 1.64
CA PRO A 240 21.00 -0.22 2.45
C PRO A 240 19.74 0.32 1.77
N ALA A 241 18.63 0.33 2.53
CA ALA A 241 17.33 0.82 2.08
C ALA A 241 17.50 2.19 1.39
N CYS A 242 17.15 2.27 0.11
CA CYS A 242 17.17 3.53 -0.64
C CYS A 242 15.82 4.23 -0.48
N SER A 243 15.86 5.50 -0.11
CA SER A 243 14.67 6.35 -0.17
C SER A 243 14.54 7.01 -1.54
N LEU A 244 13.34 7.48 -1.86
CA LEU A 244 13.09 8.27 -3.08
C LEU A 244 14.01 9.50 -3.13
N GLU A 245 14.22 10.18 -2.00
CA GLU A 245 15.13 11.31 -1.86
C GLU A 245 16.57 10.94 -2.22
N THR A 246 17.06 9.83 -1.67
CA THR A 246 18.42 9.36 -1.93
C THR A 246 18.62 9.04 -3.40
N MET A 247 17.70 8.29 -4.02
CA MET A 247 17.75 7.99 -5.45
C MET A 247 17.75 9.28 -6.29
N ILE A 248 16.85 10.23 -6.01
CA ILE A 248 16.78 11.50 -6.76
C ILE A 248 18.11 12.25 -6.66
N ASN A 249 18.73 12.31 -5.48
CA ASN A 249 20.02 12.98 -5.31
C ASN A 249 21.15 12.25 -6.06
N GLU A 250 21.19 10.91 -5.98
CA GLU A 250 22.18 10.10 -6.71
C GLU A 250 22.04 10.28 -8.23
N LEU A 251 20.81 10.29 -8.77
CA LEU A 251 20.56 10.54 -10.19
C LEU A 251 20.96 11.96 -10.61
N ARG A 252 20.63 12.98 -9.81
CA ARG A 252 21.07 14.36 -10.07
C ARG A 252 22.59 14.49 -10.10
N LEU A 253 23.28 13.90 -9.12
CA LEU A 253 24.75 13.95 -9.05
C LEU A 253 25.39 13.31 -10.29
N LYS A 254 24.79 12.28 -10.87
CA LYS A 254 25.24 11.70 -12.14
C LYS A 254 25.06 12.65 -13.32
N GLU A 255 23.95 13.39 -13.37
CA GLU A 255 23.74 14.38 -14.43
C GLU A 255 24.72 15.57 -14.32
N PHE A 256 25.07 15.99 -13.10
CA PHE A 256 26.04 17.08 -12.87
C PHE A 256 27.51 16.64 -12.92
N GLY A 257 27.79 15.35 -12.74
CA GLY A 257 29.14 14.78 -12.75
C GLY A 257 29.55 14.15 -14.09
N ALA A 258 28.70 14.26 -15.11
CA ALA A 258 28.96 13.78 -16.47
C ALA A 258 29.50 14.89 -17.41
N ASP A 259 29.86 16.06 -16.86
CA ASP A 259 30.60 17.13 -17.54
C ASP A 259 32.12 17.00 -17.33
#